data_AF-A0A3B8I951-F1
#
_entry.id   AF-A0A3B8I951-F1
#
_cell.length_a   1.000
_cell.length_b   1.000
_cell.length_c   1.000
_cell.angle_alpha   90.00
_cell.angle_beta   90.00
_cell.angle_gamma   90.00
#
_symmetry.space_group_name_H-M   'P 1'
#
loop_
_entity.id
_entity.type
_entity.pdbx_description
1 polymer ?
#
loop_
_entity_poly.entity_id
_entity_poly.type
_entity_poly.pdbx_seq_one_letter_code
_entity_poly.pdbx_strand_id
1 'polypeptide(L)'
;MKKILILAFAVALAVGGCRPEPFAPIGEPLDRVAGLVGDWSVVSVTQIDEVKLALEEADFSKDVTNLFGFYDFAVTFAEGGGFTVTPGEAPNFVGVTEGTWAFDNADYPTALQLTETGGTDPSATFALNRLPQEDLNLELRFERYNEGELVLSYVYVFEKATN
;
A
#
# COMPACT_ATOMS: atom_id res chain seq x y z
N MET A 1 67.90 9.89 -11.95
CA MET A 1 66.97 9.42 -13.02
C MET A 1 65.94 8.40 -12.51
N LYS A 2 66.35 7.30 -11.87
CA LYS A 2 65.43 6.26 -11.33
C LYS A 2 64.36 6.77 -10.34
N LYS A 3 64.70 7.75 -9.48
CA LYS A 3 63.78 8.33 -8.49
C LYS A 3 62.67 9.22 -9.10
N ILE A 4 62.94 9.85 -10.25
CA ILE A 4 61.97 10.71 -10.96
C ILE A 4 60.92 9.83 -11.67
N LEU A 5 61.34 8.68 -12.20
CA LEU A 5 60.44 7.73 -12.85
C LEU A 5 59.41 7.10 -11.88
N ILE A 6 59.84 6.81 -10.65
CA ILE A 6 58.97 6.23 -9.60
C ILE A 6 57.93 7.26 -9.14
N LEU A 7 58.31 8.53 -9.03
CA LEU A 7 57.40 9.60 -8.63
C LEU A 7 56.34 9.88 -9.72
N ALA A 8 56.73 9.85 -10.99
CA ALA A 8 55.80 10.01 -12.12
C ALA A 8 54.78 8.86 -12.21
N PHE A 9 55.20 7.62 -11.89
CA PHE A 9 54.31 6.46 -11.89
C PHE A 9 53.31 6.49 -10.73
N ALA A 10 53.72 6.97 -9.54
CA ALA A 10 52.83 7.11 -8.39
C ALA A 10 51.74 8.18 -8.60
N VAL A 11 52.07 9.29 -9.25
CA VAL A 11 51.09 10.34 -9.57
C VAL A 11 50.06 9.87 -10.61
N ALA A 12 50.49 9.09 -11.61
CA ALA A 12 49.58 8.53 -12.63
C ALA A 12 48.56 7.53 -12.06
N LEU A 13 48.93 6.78 -11.02
CA LEU A 13 48.01 5.87 -10.31
C LEU A 13 46.99 6.61 -9.43
N ALA A 14 47.35 7.78 -8.91
CA ALA A 14 46.46 8.58 -8.05
C ALA A 14 45.32 9.28 -8.83
N VAL A 15 45.51 9.60 -10.11
CA VAL A 15 44.47 10.24 -10.96
C VAL A 15 43.56 9.24 -11.70
N GLY A 16 43.87 7.95 -11.69
CA GLY A 16 43.08 6.91 -12.38
C GLY A 16 42.06 6.18 -11.50
N GLY A 17 42.10 6.33 -10.18
CA GLY A 17 41.38 5.49 -9.22
C GLY A 17 39.95 5.91 -8.86
N CYS A 18 39.54 7.15 -9.20
CA CYS A 18 38.18 7.63 -8.93
C CYS A 18 37.51 8.07 -10.23
N ARG A 19 37.00 7.09 -10.99
CA ARG A 19 35.88 7.39 -11.88
C ARG A 19 34.61 7.33 -11.01
N PRO A 20 33.79 8.39 -10.95
CA PRO A 20 32.45 8.24 -10.43
C PRO A 20 31.76 7.21 -11.34
N GLU A 21 31.47 6.03 -10.80
CA GLU A 21 30.56 5.11 -11.49
C GLU A 21 29.22 5.85 -11.59
N PRO A 22 28.70 6.07 -12.81
CA PRO A 22 27.37 6.62 -12.93
C PRO A 22 26.42 5.64 -12.25
N PHE A 23 25.66 6.12 -11.26
CA PHE A 23 24.60 5.33 -10.67
C PHE A 23 23.73 4.78 -11.78
N ALA A 24 23.48 3.47 -11.74
CA ALA A 24 22.52 2.87 -12.64
C ALA A 24 21.19 3.65 -12.52
N PRO A 25 20.51 3.94 -13.64
CA PRO A 25 19.21 4.57 -13.56
C PRO A 25 18.28 3.71 -12.71
N ILE A 26 17.50 4.36 -11.84
CA ILE A 26 16.60 3.74 -10.86
C ILE A 26 15.41 2.98 -11.47
N GLY A 27 15.35 2.89 -12.81
CA GLY A 27 14.25 2.30 -13.56
C GLY A 27 13.08 3.26 -13.78
N GLU A 28 12.06 2.76 -14.48
CA GLU A 28 10.76 3.44 -14.61
C GLU A 28 9.95 3.29 -13.32
N PRO A 29 9.11 4.27 -12.97
CA PRO A 29 8.15 4.12 -11.87
C PRO A 29 7.24 2.91 -12.08
N LEU A 30 6.95 2.19 -11.00
CA LEU A 30 5.97 1.10 -11.02
C LEU A 30 4.56 1.65 -11.25
N ASP A 31 3.79 0.98 -12.10
CA ASP A 31 2.40 1.29 -12.35
C ASP A 31 1.53 0.84 -11.16
N ARG A 32 1.02 1.82 -10.40
CA ARG A 32 0.19 1.59 -9.21
C ARG A 32 -1.23 1.16 -9.56
N VAL A 33 -1.72 1.56 -10.72
CA VAL A 33 -3.04 1.19 -11.25
C VAL A 33 -3.01 -0.29 -11.60
N ALA A 34 -2.01 -0.72 -12.37
CA ALA A 34 -1.79 -2.14 -12.69
C ALA A 34 -1.59 -2.98 -11.41
N GLY A 35 -0.85 -2.44 -10.43
CA GLY A 35 -0.63 -3.09 -9.14
C GLY A 35 -1.90 -3.36 -8.32
N LEU A 36 -2.98 -2.58 -8.51
CA LEU A 36 -4.25 -2.78 -7.79
C LEU A 36 -5.21 -3.72 -8.54
N VAL A 37 -5.16 -3.75 -9.87
CA VAL A 37 -6.09 -4.55 -10.69
C VAL A 37 -5.95 -6.04 -10.37
N GLY A 38 -7.09 -6.70 -10.16
CA GLY A 38 -7.17 -8.13 -9.88
C GLY A 38 -8.20 -8.48 -8.80
N ASP A 39 -8.24 -9.76 -8.47
CA ASP A 39 -9.06 -10.32 -7.40
C ASP A 39 -8.25 -10.42 -6.11
N TRP A 40 -8.84 -9.95 -5.01
CA TRP A 40 -8.19 -9.85 -3.72
C TRP A 40 -9.07 -10.47 -2.64
N SER A 41 -8.46 -11.22 -1.73
CA SER A 41 -9.15 -11.83 -0.59
C SER A 41 -8.46 -11.45 0.70
N VAL A 42 -9.24 -11.14 1.73
CA VAL A 42 -8.69 -10.75 3.04
C VAL A 42 -8.02 -11.97 3.68
N VAL A 43 -6.80 -11.76 4.16
CA VAL A 43 -6.01 -12.78 4.88
C VAL A 43 -5.72 -12.39 6.32
N SER A 44 -5.85 -11.11 6.67
CA SER A 44 -5.68 -10.63 8.04
C SER A 44 -6.41 -9.32 8.25
N VAL A 45 -6.99 -9.16 9.44
CA VAL A 45 -7.57 -7.90 9.91
C VAL A 45 -7.05 -7.60 11.31
N THR A 46 -6.34 -6.48 11.45
CA THR A 46 -5.87 -5.99 12.73
C THR A 46 -6.61 -4.71 13.10
N GLN A 47 -7.25 -4.70 14.26
CA GLN A 47 -7.81 -3.49 14.85
C GLN A 47 -6.73 -2.79 15.68
N ILE A 48 -6.63 -1.47 15.55
CA ILE A 48 -5.70 -0.60 16.28
C ILE A 48 -6.53 0.41 17.07
N ASP A 49 -6.29 0.47 18.38
CA ASP A 49 -6.73 1.53 19.29
C ASP A 49 -5.73 2.69 19.19
N GLU A 50 -6.13 3.70 18.44
CA GLU A 50 -5.27 4.84 18.10
C GLU A 50 -5.09 5.78 19.30
N VAL A 51 -6.03 5.78 20.26
CA VAL A 51 -5.91 6.52 21.52
C VAL A 51 -4.80 5.92 22.37
N LYS A 52 -4.81 4.58 22.53
CA LYS A 52 -3.75 3.88 23.26
C LYS A 52 -2.40 3.96 22.59
N LEU A 53 -2.37 3.89 21.25
CA LEU A 53 -1.14 4.07 20.48
C LEU A 53 -0.53 5.45 20.73
N ALA A 54 -1.35 6.51 20.70
CA ALA A 54 -0.91 7.87 21.00
C ALA A 54 -0.41 8.04 22.45
N LEU A 55 -0.92 7.23 23.37
CA LEU A 55 -0.47 7.16 24.76
C LEU A 55 0.72 6.20 24.99
N GLU A 56 1.26 5.60 23.92
CA GLU A 56 2.37 4.63 23.95
C GLU A 56 2.13 3.41 24.87
N GLU A 57 0.87 2.96 24.99
CA GLU A 57 0.54 1.77 25.77
C GLU A 57 0.98 0.48 25.06
N ALA A 58 1.29 -0.58 25.82
CA ALA A 58 1.84 -1.82 25.24
C ALA A 58 0.82 -2.65 24.42
N ASP A 59 -0.48 -2.44 24.59
CA ASP A 59 -1.56 -3.21 23.96
C ASP A 59 -2.55 -2.29 23.21
N PHE A 60 -2.08 -1.73 22.09
CA PHE A 60 -2.90 -0.88 21.21
C PHE A 60 -3.43 -1.62 19.97
N SER A 61 -3.10 -2.89 19.76
CA SER A 61 -3.56 -3.63 18.57
C SER A 61 -4.12 -5.00 18.92
N LYS A 62 -5.07 -5.47 18.12
CA LYS A 62 -5.71 -6.78 18.28
C LYS A 62 -6.03 -7.39 16.93
N ASP A 63 -5.61 -8.63 16.73
CA ASP A 63 -6.05 -9.44 15.59
C ASP A 63 -7.54 -9.80 15.77
N VAL A 64 -8.36 -9.43 14.79
CA VAL A 64 -9.80 -9.67 14.75
C VAL A 64 -10.21 -10.56 13.57
N THR A 65 -9.26 -11.13 12.83
CA THR A 65 -9.47 -11.90 11.60
C THR A 65 -10.50 -13.03 11.77
N ASN A 66 -10.45 -13.73 12.91
CA ASN A 66 -11.31 -14.87 13.18
C ASN A 66 -12.66 -14.51 13.82
N LEU A 67 -12.97 -13.22 14.05
CA LEU A 67 -14.20 -12.83 14.76
C LEU A 67 -15.43 -12.79 13.86
N PHE A 68 -15.24 -12.50 12.58
CA PHE A 68 -16.34 -12.19 11.67
C PHE A 68 -16.16 -12.81 10.28
N GLY A 69 -15.58 -14.01 10.15
CA GLY A 69 -15.50 -14.69 8.85
C GLY A 69 -14.75 -13.91 7.77
N PHE A 70 -13.74 -13.10 8.14
CA PHE A 70 -13.08 -12.18 7.20
C PHE A 70 -12.42 -12.86 5.99
N TYR A 71 -12.05 -14.14 6.10
CA TYR A 71 -11.49 -14.90 4.97
C TYR A 71 -12.45 -15.06 3.78
N ASP A 72 -13.75 -14.92 4.00
CA ASP A 72 -14.76 -14.98 2.92
C ASP A 72 -14.90 -13.63 2.19
N PHE A 73 -14.27 -12.56 2.70
CA PHE A 73 -14.34 -11.24 2.10
C PHE A 73 -13.41 -11.17 0.89
N ALA A 74 -13.97 -10.87 -0.27
CA ALA A 74 -13.26 -10.65 -1.52
C ALA A 74 -13.63 -9.31 -2.17
N VAL A 75 -12.67 -8.72 -2.87
CA VAL A 75 -12.86 -7.53 -3.70
C VAL A 75 -12.14 -7.71 -5.03
N THR A 76 -12.79 -7.33 -6.12
CA THR A 76 -12.22 -7.31 -7.47
C THR A 76 -12.07 -5.87 -7.91
N PHE A 77 -10.88 -5.49 -8.37
CA PHE A 77 -10.61 -4.22 -9.04
C PHE A 77 -10.37 -4.47 -10.53
N ALA A 78 -11.23 -3.95 -11.39
CA ALA A 78 -11.15 -4.12 -12.83
C ALA A 78 -10.26 -3.07 -13.51
N GLU A 79 -9.64 -3.44 -14.64
CA GLU A 79 -8.74 -2.61 -15.46
C GLU A 79 -9.40 -1.34 -16.05
N GLY A 80 -10.73 -1.19 -15.90
CA GLY A 80 -11.49 0.01 -16.29
C GLY A 80 -11.90 0.93 -15.15
N GLY A 81 -11.36 0.73 -13.93
CA GLY A 81 -11.73 1.52 -12.76
C GLY A 81 -13.03 1.09 -12.07
N GLY A 82 -13.59 -0.07 -12.42
CA GLY A 82 -14.73 -0.67 -11.73
C GLY A 82 -14.30 -1.56 -10.56
N PHE A 83 -15.11 -1.68 -9.51
CA PHE A 83 -14.88 -2.66 -8.45
C PHE A 83 -16.15 -3.43 -8.09
N THR A 84 -15.97 -4.63 -7.53
CA THR A 84 -17.04 -5.41 -6.90
C THR A 84 -16.57 -6.01 -5.58
N VAL A 85 -17.43 -6.01 -4.56
CA VAL A 85 -17.17 -6.55 -3.22
C VAL A 85 -18.10 -7.72 -2.97
N THR A 86 -17.53 -8.84 -2.53
CA THR A 86 -18.24 -10.02 -2.02
C THR A 86 -17.90 -10.17 -0.55
N PRO A 87 -18.76 -9.70 0.38
CA PRO A 87 -18.41 -9.69 1.80
C PRO A 87 -18.44 -11.08 2.45
N GLY A 88 -19.13 -12.06 1.85
CA GLY A 88 -19.30 -13.38 2.45
C GLY A 88 -20.04 -13.30 3.80
N GLU A 89 -19.50 -13.97 4.81
CA GLU A 89 -19.96 -13.89 6.21
C GLU A 89 -19.44 -12.65 6.96
N ALA A 90 -18.53 -11.88 6.35
CA ALA A 90 -17.94 -10.71 6.97
C ALA A 90 -18.83 -9.47 6.90
N PRO A 91 -18.74 -8.56 7.89
CA PRO A 91 -19.34 -7.24 7.81
C PRO A 91 -18.86 -6.53 6.56
N ASN A 92 -19.79 -5.99 5.77
CA ASN A 92 -19.43 -5.14 4.64
C ASN A 92 -18.92 -3.78 5.15
N PHE A 93 -17.63 -3.72 5.49
CA PHE A 93 -16.97 -2.50 5.96
C PHE A 93 -16.78 -1.45 4.86
N VAL A 94 -16.85 -1.86 3.58
CA VAL A 94 -16.85 -0.96 2.42
C VAL A 94 -18.17 -0.20 2.31
N GLY A 95 -19.28 -0.80 2.78
CA GLY A 95 -20.61 -0.19 2.78
C GLY A 95 -21.33 -0.19 1.43
N VAL A 96 -20.63 -0.55 0.35
CA VAL A 96 -21.14 -0.67 -1.01
C VAL A 96 -20.60 -1.96 -1.64
N THR A 97 -21.31 -2.52 -2.63
CA THR A 97 -20.94 -3.81 -3.26
C THR A 97 -20.38 -3.68 -4.66
N GLU A 98 -20.58 -2.55 -5.33
CA GLU A 98 -20.09 -2.30 -6.67
C GLU A 98 -20.00 -0.79 -6.94
N GLY A 99 -19.17 -0.43 -7.91
CA GLY A 99 -19.03 0.94 -8.34
C GLY A 99 -17.70 1.18 -9.04
N THR A 100 -17.15 2.38 -8.86
CA THR A 100 -15.85 2.77 -9.40
C THR A 100 -14.83 3.04 -8.31
N TRP A 101 -13.56 2.83 -8.62
CA TRP A 101 -12.44 3.12 -7.73
C TRP A 101 -11.50 4.12 -8.38
N ALA A 102 -10.84 4.91 -7.53
CA ALA A 102 -9.79 5.82 -7.94
C ALA A 102 -8.80 6.02 -6.81
N PHE A 103 -7.55 6.30 -7.14
CA PHE A 103 -6.63 6.88 -6.15
C PHE A 103 -6.88 8.37 -6.00
N ASP A 104 -6.54 8.90 -4.83
CA ASP A 104 -6.42 10.35 -4.62
C ASP A 104 -5.37 10.99 -5.55
N ASN A 105 -4.29 10.26 -5.84
CA ASN A 105 -3.27 10.63 -6.81
C ASN A 105 -2.74 9.36 -7.50
N ALA A 106 -2.81 9.30 -8.84
CA ALA A 106 -2.40 8.10 -9.59
C ALA A 106 -0.88 7.82 -9.54
N ASP A 107 -0.05 8.87 -9.42
CA ASP A 107 1.41 8.75 -9.41
C ASP A 107 1.93 8.41 -8.00
N TYR A 108 1.32 8.99 -6.97
CA TYR A 108 1.72 8.86 -5.56
C TYR A 108 0.50 8.65 -4.66
N PRO A 109 -0.16 7.49 -4.76
CA PRO A 109 -1.44 7.29 -4.09
C PRO A 109 -1.24 7.19 -2.57
N THR A 110 -2.06 7.90 -1.81
CA THR A 110 -2.13 7.81 -0.35
C THR A 110 -3.47 7.23 0.12
N ALA A 111 -4.49 7.31 -0.73
CA ALA A 111 -5.81 6.80 -0.44
C ALA A 111 -6.46 6.17 -1.67
N LEU A 112 -7.20 5.08 -1.43
CA LEU A 112 -8.12 4.46 -2.37
C LEU A 112 -9.54 4.94 -2.06
N GLN A 113 -10.19 5.51 -3.06
CA GLN A 113 -11.56 6.01 -2.99
C GLN A 113 -12.47 5.09 -3.79
N LEU A 114 -13.57 4.65 -3.18
CA LEU A 114 -14.61 3.83 -3.79
C LEU A 114 -15.90 4.61 -3.85
N THR A 115 -16.47 4.72 -5.05
CA THR A 115 -17.72 5.44 -5.33
C THR A 115 -18.76 4.44 -5.78
N GLU A 116 -19.92 4.40 -5.12
CA GLU A 116 -21.04 3.54 -5.50
C GLU A 116 -21.47 3.76 -6.96
N THR A 117 -21.99 2.72 -7.62
CA THR A 117 -22.62 2.84 -8.94
C THR A 117 -23.66 3.97 -8.97
N GLY A 118 -23.41 4.98 -9.81
CA GLY A 118 -24.30 6.15 -9.96
C GLY A 118 -24.06 7.27 -8.93
N GLY A 119 -23.14 7.07 -7.98
CA GLY A 119 -22.67 8.09 -7.06
C GLY A 119 -21.71 9.08 -7.72
N THR A 120 -21.61 10.28 -7.14
CA THR A 120 -20.67 11.33 -7.58
C THR A 120 -19.50 11.52 -6.61
N ASP A 121 -19.71 11.20 -5.34
CA ASP A 121 -18.75 11.37 -4.25
C ASP A 121 -18.31 9.99 -3.70
N PRO A 122 -17.07 9.86 -3.20
CA PRO A 122 -16.60 8.61 -2.59
C PRO A 122 -17.51 8.16 -1.44
N SER A 123 -18.01 6.94 -1.55
CA SER A 123 -18.79 6.26 -0.51
C SER A 123 -17.89 5.69 0.57
N ALA A 124 -16.67 5.29 0.21
CA ALA A 124 -15.65 4.83 1.13
C ALA A 124 -14.26 5.32 0.72
N THR A 125 -13.43 5.65 1.71
CA THR A 125 -12.03 6.03 1.51
C THR A 125 -11.16 5.21 2.46
N PHE A 126 -10.13 4.59 1.90
CA PHE A 126 -9.16 3.79 2.63
C PHE A 126 -7.77 4.38 2.46
N ALA A 127 -7.04 4.57 3.56
CA ALA A 127 -5.64 4.94 3.48
C ALA A 127 -4.81 3.73 3.00
N LEU A 128 -3.82 3.96 2.16
CA LEU A 128 -2.90 2.94 1.69
C LEU A 128 -1.78 2.78 2.71
N ASN A 129 -1.80 1.68 3.46
CA ASN A 129 -0.71 1.37 4.39
C ASN A 129 0.54 0.89 3.64
N ARG A 130 0.35 0.40 2.40
CA ARG A 130 1.38 0.07 1.43
C ARG A 130 0.93 0.45 0.02
N LEU A 131 1.87 0.89 -0.82
CA LEU A 131 1.61 1.17 -2.23
C LEU A 131 1.29 -0.13 -3.00
N PRO A 132 0.19 -0.18 -3.79
CA PRO A 132 -0.15 -1.32 -4.62
C PRO A 132 0.96 -1.69 -5.61
N GLN A 133 1.24 -2.99 -5.70
CA GLN A 133 2.26 -3.61 -6.55
C GLN A 133 1.81 -5.03 -6.89
N GLU A 134 2.13 -5.52 -8.10
CA GLU A 134 1.66 -6.83 -8.57
C GLU A 134 2.12 -8.01 -7.69
N ASP A 135 3.32 -7.92 -7.12
CA ASP A 135 3.95 -9.00 -6.34
C ASP A 135 3.76 -8.87 -4.82
N LEU A 136 2.96 -7.91 -4.35
CA LEU A 136 2.79 -7.64 -2.92
C LEU A 136 1.31 -7.68 -2.51
N ASN A 137 1.09 -8.01 -1.24
CA ASN A 137 -0.21 -7.87 -0.60
C ASN A 137 -0.67 -6.41 -0.62
N LEU A 138 -1.97 -6.22 -0.83
CA LEU A 138 -2.64 -4.95 -0.68
C LEU A 138 -2.96 -4.73 0.80
N GLU A 139 -2.62 -3.55 1.33
CA GLU A 139 -2.91 -3.19 2.72
C GLU A 139 -3.75 -1.91 2.78
N LEU A 140 -5.00 -2.06 3.17
CA LEU A 140 -5.95 -0.95 3.31
C LEU A 140 -6.18 -0.65 4.78
N ARG A 141 -6.04 0.62 5.15
CA ARG A 141 -6.38 1.12 6.49
C ARG A 141 -7.71 1.85 6.43
N PHE A 142 -8.62 1.44 7.31
CA PHE A 142 -9.89 2.10 7.51
C PHE A 142 -9.91 2.82 8.86
N GLU A 143 -10.14 4.13 8.83
CA GLU A 143 -10.02 5.01 9.99
C GLU A 143 -11.40 5.36 10.54
N ARG A 144 -11.53 5.35 11.87
CA ARG A 144 -12.73 5.74 12.59
C ARG A 144 -12.43 6.93 13.48
N TYR A 145 -13.20 7.99 13.26
CA TYR A 145 -13.08 9.23 13.97
C TYR A 145 -14.22 9.39 14.96
N ASN A 146 -13.91 9.95 16.14
CA ASN A 146 -14.88 10.44 17.10
C ASN A 146 -14.59 11.92 17.35
N GLU A 147 -15.57 12.80 17.06
CA GLU A 147 -15.43 14.26 17.20
C GLU A 147 -14.18 14.86 16.50
N GLY A 148 -13.72 14.22 15.42
CA GLY A 148 -12.54 14.63 14.65
C GLY A 148 -11.22 14.02 15.12
N GLU A 149 -11.21 13.29 16.23
CA GLU A 149 -10.05 12.54 16.70
C GLU A 149 -10.08 11.11 16.16
N LEU A 150 -8.94 10.64 15.63
CA LEU A 150 -8.78 9.25 15.21
C LEU A 150 -8.75 8.37 16.46
N VAL A 151 -9.78 7.54 16.65
CA VAL A 151 -9.91 6.69 17.84
C VAL A 151 -9.62 5.22 17.56
N LEU A 152 -9.89 4.77 16.34
CA LEU A 152 -9.74 3.38 15.96
C LEU A 152 -9.37 3.27 14.49
N SER A 153 -8.51 2.33 14.15
CA SER A 153 -8.30 1.94 12.75
C SER A 153 -8.33 0.43 12.57
N TYR A 154 -8.64 0.01 11.35
CA TYR A 154 -8.59 -1.38 10.93
C TYR A 154 -7.63 -1.50 9.76
N VAL A 155 -6.63 -2.35 9.88
CA VAL A 155 -5.71 -2.68 8.78
C VAL A 155 -6.14 -4.02 8.21
N TYR A 156 -6.61 -3.99 6.97
CA TYR A 156 -6.99 -5.14 6.18
C TYR A 156 -5.83 -5.49 5.25
N VAL A 157 -5.33 -6.71 5.37
CA VAL A 157 -4.33 -7.27 4.45
C VAL A 157 -5.04 -8.19 3.50
N PHE A 158 -4.85 -7.96 2.21
CA PHE A 158 -5.38 -8.79 1.15
C PHE A 158 -4.27 -9.48 0.39
N GLU A 159 -4.52 -10.73 0.04
CA GLU A 159 -3.70 -11.49 -0.89
C GLU A 159 -4.39 -11.52 -2.25
N LYS A 160 -3.59 -11.40 -3.32
CA LYS A 160 -4.11 -11.50 -4.68
C LYS A 160 -4.45 -12.95 -4.96
N ALA A 161 -5.66 -13.23 -5.43
CA ALA A 161 -6.06 -14.58 -5.78
C ALA A 161 -5.19 -15.09 -6.94
N THR A 162 -4.39 -16.13 -6.70
CA THR A 162 -3.69 -16.85 -7.76
C THR A 162 -4.70 -17.75 -8.49
N ASN A 163 -5.02 -17.40 -9.73
CA ASN A 163 -5.67 -18.32 -10.68
C ASN A 163 -4.69 -19.36 -11.21
#